data_AF-A0A524AKM7-F1
#
_entry.id   AF-A0A524AKM7-F1
#
_cell.length_a   1.000
_cell.length_b   1.000
_cell.length_c   1.000
_cell.angle_alpha   90.00
_cell.angle_beta   90.00
_cell.angle_gamma   90.00
#
_symmetry.space_group_name_H-M   'P 1'
#
loop_
_entity.id
_entity.type
_entity.pdbx_description
1 polymer ?
#
loop_
_entity_poly.entity_id
_entity_poly.type
_entity_poly.pdbx_seq_one_letter_code
_entity_poly.pdbx_strand_id
1 'polypeptide(L)'
;PDLLPTDVTGVSIYNQKTSEFEFRPGPAFVNILLADEINRATPRTQSALLESMGEYQISVDGVTRPLPRPFLVLATQNPIEYEGTFPLPEAQLDRFLMRIGVGYPSLEEEEQILINLRRIHPIEKIGQVVDAEELLALQSDVWDVTVDETVLNYVVRLVRATRDHRDLILGASPRGSLGLYKASQALAAIRGRDFVLPDEVKLLAPSVLGHRLIVRPESALRGRNAQTMLENLLEEVKLDIGEFDQA
;
A
#
# COMPACT_ATOMS: atom_id res chain seq x y z
N PRO A 1 -24.95 -9.67 4.31
CA PRO A 1 -25.25 -9.41 2.88
C PRO A 1 -23.94 -9.33 2.12
N ASP A 2 -23.74 -10.19 1.12
CA ASP A 2 -22.48 -10.21 0.36
C ASP A 2 -22.37 -8.95 -0.50
N LEU A 3 -21.28 -8.21 -0.30
CA LEU A 3 -21.00 -6.96 -0.98
C LEU A 3 -20.82 -7.24 -2.48
N LEU A 4 -21.63 -6.61 -3.34
CA LEU A 4 -21.56 -6.78 -4.79
C LEU A 4 -20.56 -5.78 -5.41
N PRO A 5 -20.01 -6.06 -6.60
CA PRO A 5 -19.13 -5.11 -7.29
C PRO A 5 -19.76 -3.72 -7.49
N THR A 6 -21.06 -3.69 -7.81
CA THR A 6 -21.84 -2.45 -7.99
C THR A 6 -21.99 -1.64 -6.72
N ASP A 7 -21.89 -2.27 -5.55
CA ASP A 7 -21.93 -1.55 -4.27
C ASP A 7 -20.63 -0.75 -4.04
N VAL A 8 -19.57 -1.04 -4.79
CA VAL A 8 -18.30 -0.29 -4.80
C VAL A 8 -18.23 0.68 -5.97
N THR A 9 -18.57 0.21 -7.17
CA THR A 9 -18.39 0.96 -8.43
C THR A 9 -19.56 1.89 -8.75
N GLY A 10 -20.73 1.67 -8.15
CA GLY A 10 -21.96 2.37 -8.51
C GLY A 10 -22.81 1.62 -9.53
N VAL A 11 -24.00 2.16 -9.78
CA VAL A 11 -25.02 1.52 -10.61
C VAL A 11 -25.80 2.57 -11.40
N SER A 12 -26.24 2.22 -12.61
CA SER A 12 -27.18 3.04 -13.38
C SER A 12 -28.61 2.67 -13.03
N ILE A 13 -29.38 3.63 -12.54
CA ILE A 13 -30.78 3.45 -12.15
C ILE A 13 -31.65 4.10 -13.22
N TYR A 14 -32.67 3.38 -13.69
CA TYR A 14 -33.65 3.95 -14.62
C TYR A 14 -34.53 4.98 -13.90
N ASN A 15 -34.44 6.24 -14.32
CA ASN A 15 -35.26 7.32 -13.79
C ASN A 15 -36.57 7.40 -14.57
N GLN A 16 -37.66 6.96 -13.94
CA GLN A 16 -38.99 6.92 -14.57
C GLN A 16 -39.54 8.30 -15.00
N LYS A 17 -39.05 9.40 -14.40
CA LYS A 17 -39.51 10.75 -14.77
C LYS A 17 -38.87 11.24 -16.06
N THR A 18 -37.60 10.95 -16.27
CA THR A 18 -36.84 11.36 -17.47
C THR A 18 -36.83 10.29 -18.55
N SER A 19 -37.20 9.05 -18.22
CA SER A 19 -37.03 7.87 -19.07
C SER A 19 -35.57 7.61 -19.47
N GLU A 20 -34.63 8.00 -18.62
CA GLU A 20 -33.19 7.87 -18.85
C GLU A 20 -32.51 7.08 -17.73
N PHE A 21 -31.38 6.45 -18.04
CA PHE A 21 -30.54 5.80 -17.05
C PHE A 21 -29.64 6.85 -16.37
N GLU A 22 -29.81 7.05 -15.07
CA GLU A 22 -29.02 7.97 -14.25
C GLU A 22 -27.98 7.17 -13.46
N PHE A 23 -26.70 7.50 -13.63
CA PHE A 23 -25.62 6.87 -12.88
C PHE A 23 -25.59 7.37 -11.44
N ARG A 24 -25.62 6.44 -10.48
CA ARG A 24 -25.37 6.70 -9.06
C ARG A 24 -23.96 6.24 -8.71
N PRO A 25 -23.03 7.17 -8.39
CA PRO A 25 -21.66 6.80 -8.04
C PRO A 25 -21.65 5.96 -6.76
N GLY A 26 -20.82 4.91 -6.77
CA GLY A 26 -20.53 4.12 -5.59
C GLY A 26 -19.54 4.82 -4.64
N PRO A 27 -19.24 4.21 -3.49
CA PRO A 27 -18.33 4.76 -2.49
C PRO A 27 -16.89 4.90 -2.99
N ALA A 28 -16.50 4.26 -4.11
CA ALA A 28 -15.17 4.44 -4.68
C ALA A 28 -14.91 5.85 -5.26
N PHE A 29 -15.94 6.67 -5.49
CA PHE A 29 -15.80 8.06 -5.98
C PHE A 29 -15.46 9.05 -4.85
N VAL A 30 -14.40 8.78 -4.09
CA VAL A 30 -13.89 9.60 -2.98
C VAL A 30 -12.36 9.65 -3.02
N ASN A 31 -11.73 10.61 -2.33
CA ASN A 31 -10.26 10.68 -2.30
C ASN A 31 -9.59 9.60 -1.43
N ILE A 32 -10.22 9.22 -0.31
CA ILE A 32 -9.72 8.18 0.60
C ILE A 32 -10.83 7.15 0.80
N LEU A 33 -10.57 5.92 0.39
CA LEU A 33 -11.49 4.79 0.52
C LEU A 33 -10.95 3.80 1.54
N LEU A 34 -11.68 3.61 2.64
CA LEU A 34 -11.42 2.56 3.62
C LEU A 34 -12.25 1.32 3.29
N ALA A 35 -11.60 0.26 2.81
CA ALA A 35 -12.17 -1.05 2.58
C ALA A 35 -11.90 -1.95 3.79
N ASP A 36 -12.81 -1.89 4.77
CA ASP A 36 -12.70 -2.70 5.98
C ASP A 36 -12.97 -4.18 5.67
N GLU A 37 -12.13 -5.07 6.22
CA GLU A 37 -12.21 -6.52 6.07
C GLU A 37 -12.35 -6.96 4.61
N ILE A 38 -11.44 -6.49 3.74
CA ILE A 38 -11.49 -6.76 2.30
C ILE A 38 -11.54 -8.27 1.96
N ASN A 39 -11.02 -9.11 2.85
CA ASN A 39 -11.08 -10.56 2.74
C ASN A 39 -12.49 -11.14 2.92
N ARG A 40 -13.47 -10.41 3.43
CA ARG A 40 -14.88 -10.86 3.50
C ARG A 40 -15.66 -10.60 2.21
N ALA A 41 -15.17 -9.68 1.37
CA ALA A 41 -15.77 -9.40 0.08
C ALA A 41 -15.56 -10.56 -0.90
N THR A 42 -16.53 -10.81 -1.78
CA THR A 42 -16.38 -11.84 -2.81
C THR A 42 -15.20 -11.53 -3.75
N PRO A 43 -14.58 -12.53 -4.40
CA PRO A 43 -13.46 -12.30 -5.31
C PRO A 43 -13.77 -11.31 -6.46
N ARG A 44 -15.03 -11.25 -6.91
CA ARG A 44 -15.46 -10.28 -7.93
C ARG A 44 -15.46 -8.85 -7.40
N THR A 45 -15.91 -8.65 -6.17
CA THR A 45 -15.95 -7.33 -5.51
C THR A 45 -14.54 -6.85 -5.17
N GLN A 46 -13.68 -7.74 -4.67
CA GLN A 46 -12.25 -7.47 -4.50
C GLN A 46 -11.61 -7.03 -5.82
N SER A 47 -11.89 -7.75 -6.91
CA SER A 47 -11.34 -7.42 -8.23
C SER A 47 -11.79 -6.04 -8.70
N ALA A 48 -13.07 -5.69 -8.55
CA ALA A 48 -13.60 -4.38 -8.95
C ALA A 48 -12.95 -3.23 -8.17
N LEU A 49 -12.72 -3.40 -6.87
CA LEU A 49 -12.01 -2.43 -6.03
C LEU A 49 -10.53 -2.28 -6.44
N LEU A 50 -9.85 -3.39 -6.74
CA LEU A 50 -8.44 -3.36 -7.10
C LEU A 50 -8.18 -2.87 -8.52
N GLU A 51 -9.13 -3.09 -9.42
CA GLU A 51 -9.13 -2.53 -10.76
C GLU A 51 -9.27 -1.00 -10.68
N SER A 52 -10.21 -0.50 -9.89
CA SER A 52 -10.39 0.94 -9.70
C SER A 52 -9.15 1.59 -9.08
N MET A 53 -8.47 0.90 -8.15
CA MET A 53 -7.19 1.32 -7.58
C MET A 53 -6.05 1.33 -8.61
N GLY A 54 -6.01 0.38 -9.53
CA GLY A 54 -4.95 0.27 -10.53
C GLY A 54 -5.09 1.27 -11.68
N GLU A 55 -6.34 1.48 -12.13
CA GLU A 55 -6.65 2.26 -13.34
C GLU A 55 -7.08 3.69 -13.02
N TYR A 56 -7.37 4.03 -11.77
CA TYR A 56 -7.88 5.34 -11.34
C TYR A 56 -9.17 5.77 -12.06
N GLN A 57 -9.95 4.79 -12.53
CA GLN A 57 -11.20 4.99 -13.24
C GLN A 57 -12.12 3.78 -13.05
N ILE A 58 -13.41 3.99 -13.28
CA ILE A 58 -14.44 2.96 -13.19
C ILE A 58 -15.29 3.00 -14.46
N SER A 59 -15.47 1.84 -15.08
CA SER A 59 -16.31 1.68 -16.28
C SER A 59 -17.61 0.97 -15.91
N VAL A 60 -18.75 1.63 -16.12
CA VAL A 60 -20.10 1.07 -15.91
C VAL A 60 -20.94 1.39 -17.13
N ASP A 61 -21.62 0.37 -17.66
CA ASP A 61 -22.48 0.44 -18.85
C ASP A 61 -21.81 1.08 -20.08
N GLY A 62 -20.54 0.73 -20.31
CA GLY A 62 -19.75 1.23 -21.44
C GLY A 62 -19.26 2.68 -21.29
N VAL A 63 -19.55 3.35 -20.17
CA VAL A 63 -19.08 4.70 -19.87
C VAL A 63 -17.99 4.65 -18.80
N THR A 64 -16.80 5.14 -19.15
CA THR A 64 -15.66 5.24 -18.22
C THR A 64 -15.68 6.58 -17.49
N ARG A 65 -15.52 6.53 -16.16
CA ARG A 65 -15.55 7.71 -15.29
C ARG A 65 -14.25 7.75 -14.48
N PRO A 66 -13.49 8.87 -14.53
CA PRO A 66 -12.27 8.99 -13.73
C PRO A 66 -12.61 9.12 -12.23
N LEU A 67 -11.74 8.58 -11.39
CA LEU A 67 -11.80 8.77 -9.94
C LEU A 67 -11.19 10.13 -9.55
N PRO A 68 -11.65 10.74 -8.44
CA PRO A 68 -11.05 11.97 -7.94
C PRO A 68 -9.58 11.73 -7.57
N ARG A 69 -8.73 12.76 -7.73
CA ARG A 69 -7.32 12.71 -7.33
C ARG A 69 -7.05 13.68 -6.17
N PRO A 70 -6.20 13.30 -5.20
CA PRO A 70 -5.56 12.00 -5.06
C PRO A 70 -6.56 10.90 -4.70
N PHE A 71 -6.23 9.64 -5.05
CA PHE A 71 -7.04 8.46 -4.73
C PHE A 71 -6.20 7.48 -3.92
N LEU A 72 -6.60 7.22 -2.67
CA LEU A 72 -5.93 6.29 -1.77
C LEU A 72 -6.91 5.24 -1.27
N VAL A 73 -6.55 3.97 -1.40
CA VAL A 73 -7.29 2.85 -0.82
C VAL A 73 -6.54 2.35 0.41
N LEU A 74 -7.21 2.37 1.56
CA LEU A 74 -6.78 1.70 2.79
C LEU A 74 -7.63 0.44 2.92
N ALA A 75 -7.01 -0.72 3.04
CA ALA A 75 -7.72 -1.98 3.21
C ALA A 75 -7.24 -2.70 4.48
N THR A 76 -8.17 -3.20 5.28
CA THR A 76 -7.86 -4.00 6.47
C THR A 76 -8.14 -5.47 6.19
N GLN A 77 -7.41 -6.35 6.86
CA GLN A 77 -7.65 -7.80 6.83
C GLN A 77 -7.58 -8.31 8.26
N ASN A 78 -8.62 -9.02 8.70
CA ASN A 78 -8.60 -9.69 10.00
C ASN A 78 -7.98 -11.11 9.83
N PRO A 79 -6.84 -11.42 10.49
CA PRO A 79 -6.16 -12.69 10.29
C PRO A 79 -6.78 -13.89 11.02
N ILE A 80 -7.73 -13.70 11.95
CA ILE A 80 -8.21 -14.74 12.89
C ILE A 80 -9.61 -15.26 12.54
N GLU A 81 -10.13 -15.04 11.34
CA GLU A 81 -11.48 -15.49 10.96
C GLU A 81 -11.49 -16.83 10.22
N TYR A 82 -12.26 -17.79 10.74
CA TYR A 82 -12.28 -19.19 10.30
C TYR A 82 -13.36 -19.52 9.25
N GLU A 83 -14.37 -18.66 9.04
CA GLU A 83 -15.46 -18.91 8.10
C GLU A 83 -15.78 -17.69 7.24
N GLY A 84 -16.04 -17.91 5.95
CA GLY A 84 -16.57 -16.89 5.05
C GLY A 84 -15.57 -15.88 4.48
N THR A 85 -14.26 -16.14 4.59
CA THR A 85 -13.22 -15.24 4.03
C THR A 85 -12.62 -15.76 2.72
N PHE A 86 -12.41 -14.85 1.79
CA PHE A 86 -11.68 -15.03 0.53
C PHE A 86 -10.31 -14.33 0.62
N PRO A 87 -9.20 -15.08 0.81
CA PRO A 87 -7.88 -14.46 0.86
C PRO A 87 -7.57 -13.79 -0.48
N LEU A 88 -6.90 -12.63 -0.42
CA LEU A 88 -6.47 -11.97 -1.65
C LEU A 88 -5.36 -12.79 -2.31
N PRO A 89 -5.48 -13.13 -3.61
CA PRO A 89 -4.40 -13.69 -4.38
C PRO A 89 -3.17 -12.78 -4.38
N GLU A 90 -1.99 -13.37 -4.57
CA GLU A 90 -0.72 -12.64 -4.46
C GLU A 90 -0.56 -11.58 -5.54
N ALA A 91 -1.09 -11.83 -6.74
CA ALA A 91 -1.18 -10.83 -7.80
C ALA A 91 -2.06 -9.62 -7.42
N GLN A 92 -3.03 -9.81 -6.53
CA GLN A 92 -3.87 -8.74 -6.00
C GLN A 92 -3.16 -7.98 -4.87
N LEU A 93 -2.53 -8.69 -3.93
CA LEU A 93 -1.73 -8.08 -2.86
C LEU A 93 -0.56 -7.25 -3.41
N ASP A 94 0.08 -7.67 -4.50
CA ASP A 94 1.18 -6.92 -5.13
C ASP A 94 0.78 -5.51 -5.62
N ARG A 95 -0.53 -5.24 -5.77
CA ARG A 95 -1.06 -3.90 -6.11
C ARG A 95 -0.99 -2.92 -4.94
N PHE A 96 -0.95 -3.39 -3.69
CA PHE A 96 -0.79 -2.51 -2.54
C PHE A 96 0.67 -2.09 -2.39
N LEU A 97 0.91 -0.79 -2.18
CA LEU A 97 2.25 -0.26 -1.99
C LEU A 97 2.90 -0.85 -0.73
N MET A 98 2.18 -0.82 0.39
CA MET A 98 2.63 -1.31 1.69
C MET A 98 1.58 -2.22 2.33
N ARG A 99 2.06 -3.17 3.13
CA ARG A 99 1.28 -3.89 4.14
C ARG A 99 1.89 -3.61 5.50
N ILE A 100 1.07 -3.15 6.43
CA ILE A 100 1.51 -2.76 7.77
C ILE A 100 0.78 -3.65 8.78
N GLY A 101 1.53 -4.23 9.72
CA GLY A 101 0.95 -4.90 10.88
C GLY A 101 0.61 -3.84 11.93
N VAL A 102 -0.67 -3.74 12.29
CA VAL A 102 -1.10 -2.90 13.41
C VAL A 102 -1.00 -3.75 14.68
N GLY A 103 0.00 -3.44 15.51
CA GLY A 103 0.12 -4.00 16.86
C GLY A 103 -0.80 -3.27 17.84
N TYR A 104 -0.77 -3.70 19.09
CA TYR A 104 -1.34 -2.92 20.18
C TYR A 104 -0.44 -1.75 20.53
N PRO A 105 -1.01 -0.59 20.92
CA PRO A 105 -0.22 0.52 21.44
C PRO A 105 0.56 0.07 22.69
N SER A 106 1.70 0.73 22.92
CA SER A 106 2.39 0.66 24.20
C SER A 106 1.52 1.22 25.34
N LEU A 107 1.91 0.94 26.59
CA LEU A 107 1.20 1.45 27.77
C LEU A 107 1.12 2.98 27.73
N GLU A 108 2.22 3.65 27.39
CA GLU A 108 2.29 5.11 27.32
C GLU A 108 1.42 5.68 26.20
N GLU A 109 1.38 5.02 25.04
CA GLU A 109 0.49 5.41 23.94
C GLU A 109 -0.98 5.20 24.29
N GLU A 110 -1.32 4.10 24.97
CA GLU A 110 -2.69 3.81 25.40
C GLU A 110 -3.17 4.82 26.46
N GLU A 111 -2.32 5.16 27.44
CA GLU A 111 -2.59 6.25 28.39
C GLU A 111 -2.86 7.57 27.68
N GLN A 112 -2.03 7.92 26.69
CA GLN A 112 -2.20 9.17 25.94
C GLN A 112 -3.48 9.18 25.09
N ILE A 113 -3.87 8.04 24.51
CA ILE A 113 -5.16 7.88 23.80
C ILE A 113 -6.32 8.17 24.75
N LEU A 114 -6.31 7.58 25.95
CA LEU A 114 -7.36 7.80 26.96
C LEU A 114 -7.43 9.27 27.40
N ILE A 115 -6.28 9.93 27.57
CA ILE A 115 -6.20 11.37 27.90
C ILE A 115 -6.82 12.21 26.77
N ASN A 116 -6.45 11.93 25.52
CA ASN A 116 -6.88 12.70 24.34
C ASN A 116 -8.39 12.56 24.08
N LEU A 117 -8.96 11.38 24.34
CA LEU A 117 -10.37 11.07 24.09
C LEU A 117 -11.32 11.44 25.25
N ARG A 118 -10.79 11.97 26.36
CA ARG A 118 -11.54 12.16 27.61
C ARG A 118 -12.76 13.10 27.52
N ARG A 119 -12.78 14.05 26.58
CA ARG A 119 -13.86 15.07 26.51
C ARG A 119 -14.41 15.27 25.11
N ILE A 120 -13.55 15.71 24.19
CA ILE A 120 -13.91 16.01 22.81
C ILE A 120 -12.92 15.25 21.94
N HIS A 121 -13.45 14.47 21.02
CA HIS A 121 -12.61 13.72 20.08
C HIS A 121 -11.74 14.71 19.28
N PRO A 122 -10.41 14.48 19.12
CA PRO A 122 -9.52 15.41 18.42
C PRO A 122 -9.97 15.77 16.99
N ILE A 123 -10.72 14.88 16.33
CA ILE A 123 -11.30 15.09 15.00
C ILE A 123 -12.22 16.32 14.92
N GLU A 124 -12.84 16.73 16.04
CA GLU A 124 -13.71 17.91 16.09
C GLU A 124 -12.91 19.23 16.11
N LYS A 125 -11.60 19.15 16.31
CA LYS A 125 -10.70 20.32 16.43
C LYS A 125 -9.65 20.38 15.35
N ILE A 126 -9.46 19.30 14.58
CA ILE A 126 -8.46 19.27 13.53
C ILE A 126 -8.89 20.20 12.40
N GLY A 127 -7.98 21.09 12.00
CA GLY A 127 -8.16 21.97 10.85
C GLY A 127 -7.51 21.37 9.61
N GLN A 128 -7.98 21.80 8.44
CA GLN A 128 -7.31 21.52 7.18
C GLN A 128 -5.97 22.26 7.12
N VAL A 129 -4.88 21.54 6.84
CA VAL A 129 -3.53 22.12 6.69
C VAL A 129 -3.15 22.29 5.21
N VAL A 130 -3.60 21.37 4.37
CA VAL A 130 -3.43 21.38 2.91
C VAL A 130 -4.72 20.94 2.24
N ASP A 131 -4.93 21.36 0.99
CA ASP A 131 -6.01 20.83 0.15
C ASP A 131 -5.55 19.73 -0.83
N ALA A 132 -6.48 19.23 -1.63
CA ALA A 132 -6.22 18.14 -2.56
C ALA A 132 -5.32 18.58 -3.73
N GLU A 133 -5.40 19.83 -4.17
CA GLU A 133 -4.59 20.36 -5.28
C GLU A 133 -3.14 20.57 -4.80
N GLU A 134 -2.97 21.17 -3.62
CA GLU A 134 -1.68 21.32 -2.95
C GLU A 134 -1.03 19.95 -2.69
N LEU A 135 -1.79 18.97 -2.21
CA LEU A 135 -1.27 17.62 -1.99
C LEU A 135 -0.79 16.97 -3.30
N LEU A 136 -1.47 17.19 -4.42
CA LEU A 136 -1.03 16.69 -5.72
C LEU A 136 0.26 17.37 -6.19
N ALA A 137 0.40 18.68 -5.96
CA ALA A 137 1.65 19.39 -6.24
C ALA A 137 2.81 18.82 -5.42
N LEU A 138 2.61 18.61 -4.12
CA LEU A 138 3.62 18.00 -3.24
C LEU A 138 3.99 16.56 -3.67
N GLN A 139 3.04 15.78 -4.20
CA GLN A 139 3.34 14.46 -4.74
C GLN A 139 4.26 14.52 -5.97
N SER A 140 4.16 15.58 -6.78
CA SER A 140 5.09 15.83 -7.88
C SER A 140 6.50 16.17 -7.37
N ASP A 141 6.62 16.97 -6.31
CA ASP A 141 7.92 17.36 -5.74
C ASP A 141 8.72 16.15 -5.21
N VAL A 142 8.05 15.07 -4.77
CA VAL A 142 8.70 13.82 -4.36
C VAL A 142 9.56 13.22 -5.50
N TRP A 143 9.23 13.51 -6.76
CA TRP A 143 10.02 13.03 -7.90
C TRP A 143 11.41 13.67 -7.98
N ASP A 144 11.55 14.88 -7.43
CA ASP A 144 12.79 15.66 -7.48
C ASP A 144 13.76 15.29 -6.35
N VAL A 145 13.33 14.46 -5.38
CA VAL A 145 14.21 13.91 -4.35
C VAL A 145 15.27 13.02 -5.00
N THR A 146 16.54 13.36 -4.80
CA THR A 146 17.68 12.68 -5.41
C THR A 146 17.85 11.27 -4.83
N VAL A 147 18.03 10.28 -5.71
CA VAL A 147 18.43 8.93 -5.33
C VAL A 147 19.74 8.62 -6.03
N ASP A 148 20.81 8.53 -5.24
CA ASP A 148 22.14 8.21 -5.74
C ASP A 148 22.17 6.82 -6.38
N GLU A 149 23.07 6.63 -7.36
CA GLU A 149 23.21 5.36 -8.08
C GLU A 149 23.51 4.19 -7.14
N THR A 150 24.27 4.41 -6.05
CA THR A 150 24.57 3.39 -5.04
C THR A 150 23.29 2.90 -4.33
N VAL A 151 22.37 3.81 -4.01
CA VAL A 151 21.08 3.49 -3.37
C VAL A 151 20.14 2.82 -4.36
N LEU A 152 20.08 3.31 -5.59
CA LEU A 152 19.30 2.69 -6.66
C LEU A 152 19.76 1.25 -6.91
N ASN A 153 21.07 1.05 -7.05
CA ASN A 153 21.68 -0.27 -7.23
C ASN A 153 21.38 -1.20 -6.05
N TYR A 154 21.44 -0.67 -4.83
CA TYR A 154 21.08 -1.40 -3.61
C TYR A 154 19.63 -1.88 -3.62
N VAL A 155 18.66 -1.03 -3.97
CA VAL A 155 17.24 -1.41 -4.09
C VAL A 155 17.07 -2.55 -5.10
N VAL A 156 17.72 -2.44 -6.27
CA VAL A 156 17.64 -3.46 -7.33
C VAL A 156 18.27 -4.78 -6.86
N ARG A 157 19.44 -4.73 -6.22
CA ARG A 157 20.14 -5.92 -5.69
C ARG A 157 19.34 -6.60 -4.59
N LEU A 158 18.74 -5.83 -3.68
CA LEU A 158 17.89 -6.35 -2.63
C LEU A 158 16.69 -7.10 -3.22
N VAL A 159 15.96 -6.47 -4.13
CA VAL A 159 14.80 -7.11 -4.78
C VAL A 159 15.22 -8.34 -5.59
N ARG A 160 16.34 -8.28 -6.31
CA ARG A 160 16.87 -9.44 -7.03
C ARG A 160 17.25 -10.59 -6.09
N ALA A 161 17.89 -10.28 -4.96
CA ALA A 161 18.22 -11.29 -3.95
C ALA A 161 16.96 -12.02 -3.44
N THR A 162 15.82 -11.35 -3.31
CA THR A 162 14.56 -12.04 -2.97
C THR A 162 14.09 -13.02 -4.05
N ARG A 163 14.37 -12.78 -5.33
CA ARG A 163 13.97 -13.67 -6.43
C ARG A 163 14.88 -14.88 -6.55
N ASP A 164 16.15 -14.71 -6.23
CA ASP A 164 17.17 -15.75 -6.31
C ASP A 164 17.27 -16.56 -4.99
N HIS A 165 16.51 -16.20 -3.95
CA HIS A 165 16.57 -16.84 -2.64
C HIS A 165 15.93 -18.24 -2.64
N ARG A 166 16.72 -19.25 -2.26
CA ARG A 166 16.33 -20.68 -2.30
C ARG A 166 15.06 -21.03 -1.53
N ASP A 167 14.79 -20.33 -0.42
CA ASP A 167 13.66 -20.62 0.46
C ASP A 167 12.37 -19.92 0.05
N LEU A 168 12.41 -19.10 -1.02
CA LEU A 168 11.25 -18.43 -1.59
C LEU A 168 10.74 -19.18 -2.84
N ILE A 169 9.42 -19.29 -2.94
CA ILE A 169 8.71 -19.69 -4.18
C ILE A 169 8.60 -18.48 -5.10
N LEU A 170 8.29 -17.33 -4.51
CA LEU A 170 8.10 -16.07 -5.23
C LEU A 170 8.84 -14.96 -4.46
N GLY A 171 9.73 -14.27 -5.16
CA GLY A 171 10.35 -13.04 -4.70
C GLY A 171 9.59 -11.80 -5.18
N ALA A 172 10.02 -10.63 -4.72
CA ALA A 172 9.31 -9.38 -4.99
C ALA A 172 9.30 -9.01 -6.49
N SER A 173 8.16 -8.55 -7.00
CA SER A 173 7.98 -8.14 -8.40
C SER A 173 8.71 -6.81 -8.70
N PRO A 174 8.79 -6.36 -9.97
CA PRO A 174 9.26 -5.01 -10.30
C PRO A 174 8.45 -3.89 -9.63
N ARG A 175 7.19 -4.15 -9.26
CA ARG A 175 6.38 -3.22 -8.46
C ARG A 175 6.97 -3.05 -7.06
N GLY A 176 7.57 -4.10 -6.50
CA GLY A 176 8.30 -4.04 -5.23
C GLY A 176 9.49 -3.09 -5.30
N SER A 177 10.31 -3.15 -6.34
CA SER A 177 11.45 -2.22 -6.51
C SER A 177 10.98 -0.77 -6.72
N LEU A 178 9.97 -0.56 -7.57
CA LEU A 178 9.44 0.78 -7.81
C LEU A 178 8.78 1.36 -6.55
N GLY A 179 8.02 0.54 -5.84
CA GLY A 179 7.36 0.92 -4.59
C GLY A 179 8.37 1.29 -3.52
N LEU A 180 9.46 0.52 -3.37
CA LEU A 180 10.50 0.79 -2.38
C LEU A 180 11.27 2.07 -2.72
N TYR A 181 11.61 2.26 -4.00
CA TYR A 181 12.23 3.48 -4.51
C TYR A 181 11.36 4.72 -4.21
N LYS A 182 10.08 4.68 -4.59
CA LYS A 182 9.15 5.80 -4.41
C LYS A 182 8.83 6.09 -2.95
N ALA A 183 8.63 5.05 -2.14
CA ALA A 183 8.39 5.21 -0.72
C ALA A 183 9.61 5.82 -0.01
N SER A 184 10.82 5.47 -0.44
CA SER A 184 12.05 6.03 0.13
C SER A 184 12.22 7.51 -0.21
N GLN A 185 11.93 7.92 -1.46
CA GLN A 185 11.88 9.34 -1.86
C GLN A 185 10.85 10.11 -1.01
N ALA A 186 9.62 9.57 -0.89
CA ALA A 186 8.56 10.20 -0.11
C ALA A 186 8.93 10.35 1.37
N LEU A 187 9.54 9.34 1.97
CA LEU A 187 9.98 9.40 3.37
C LEU A 187 11.12 10.40 3.59
N ALA A 188 12.06 10.51 2.63
CA ALA A 188 13.10 11.53 2.66
C ALA A 188 12.50 12.95 2.63
N ALA A 189 11.56 13.20 1.70
CA ALA A 189 10.85 14.49 1.61
C ALA A 189 10.07 14.83 2.88
N ILE A 190 9.33 13.86 3.44
CA ILE A 190 8.59 14.04 4.72
C ILE A 190 9.54 14.39 5.87
N ARG A 191 10.77 13.88 5.85
CA ARG A 191 11.82 14.18 6.81
C ARG A 191 12.61 15.45 6.47
N GLY A 192 12.20 16.22 5.46
CA GLY A 192 12.82 17.48 5.06
C GLY A 192 14.16 17.33 4.35
N ARG A 193 14.43 16.18 3.71
CA ARG A 193 15.63 15.94 2.91
C ARG A 193 15.30 15.85 1.42
N ASP A 194 16.22 16.34 0.61
CA ASP A 194 16.22 16.32 -0.85
C ASP A 194 16.99 15.12 -1.44
N PHE A 195 17.47 14.19 -0.60
CA PHE A 195 18.09 12.94 -1.01
C PHE A 195 17.70 11.76 -0.11
N VAL A 196 17.74 10.55 -0.67
CA VAL A 196 17.44 9.29 0.04
C VAL A 196 18.69 8.70 0.68
N LEU A 197 18.61 8.28 1.96
CA LEU A 197 19.64 7.44 2.59
C LEU A 197 19.27 5.94 2.46
N PRO A 198 20.29 5.06 2.50
CA PRO A 198 20.07 3.61 2.58
C PRO A 198 19.15 3.17 3.73
N ASP A 199 19.17 3.91 4.85
CA ASP A 199 18.37 3.58 6.03
C ASP A 199 16.86 3.76 5.77
N GLU A 200 16.44 4.67 4.89
CA GLU A 200 15.04 4.73 4.45
C GLU A 200 14.63 3.47 3.70
N VAL A 201 15.49 2.99 2.80
CA VAL A 201 15.25 1.76 2.05
C VAL A 201 15.11 0.58 3.01
N LYS A 202 16.03 0.44 3.96
CA LYS A 202 16.01 -0.65 4.95
C LYS A 202 14.78 -0.59 5.84
N LEU A 203 14.41 0.60 6.30
CA LEU A 203 13.24 0.81 7.15
C LEU A 203 11.93 0.45 6.45
N LEU A 204 11.80 0.80 5.16
CA LEU A 204 10.58 0.57 4.39
C LEU A 204 10.50 -0.82 3.76
N ALA A 205 11.62 -1.53 3.63
CA ALA A 205 11.65 -2.82 2.97
C ALA A 205 10.65 -3.83 3.58
N PRO A 206 10.51 -3.99 4.91
CA PRO A 206 9.51 -4.90 5.48
C PRO A 206 8.08 -4.60 5.08
N SER A 207 7.67 -3.33 5.13
CA SER A 207 6.31 -2.92 4.78
C SER A 207 6.04 -2.96 3.28
N VAL A 208 7.05 -2.74 2.44
CA VAL A 208 6.89 -2.76 0.98
C VAL A 208 7.08 -4.17 0.42
N LEU A 209 8.11 -4.89 0.80
CA LEU A 209 8.45 -6.18 0.19
C LEU A 209 7.80 -7.36 0.89
N GLY A 210 7.47 -7.26 2.19
CA GLY A 210 7.04 -8.41 3.00
C GLY A 210 5.86 -9.19 2.43
N HIS A 211 4.82 -8.50 1.94
CA HIS A 211 3.65 -9.14 1.31
C HIS A 211 3.86 -9.61 -0.13
N ARG A 212 5.05 -9.38 -0.69
CA ARG A 212 5.44 -9.79 -2.04
C ARG A 212 6.32 -11.05 -2.05
N LEU A 213 6.59 -11.63 -0.88
CA LEU A 213 7.44 -12.80 -0.70
C LEU A 213 6.59 -14.01 -0.28
N ILE A 214 6.70 -15.09 -1.05
CA ILE A 214 6.05 -16.37 -0.73
C ILE A 214 7.11 -17.37 -0.32
N VAL A 215 7.03 -17.83 0.92
CA VAL A 215 7.94 -18.84 1.48
C VAL A 215 7.56 -20.24 1.00
N ARG A 216 8.57 -21.05 0.68
CA ARG A 216 8.39 -22.48 0.39
C ARG A 216 7.77 -23.22 1.58
N PRO A 217 6.78 -24.11 1.39
CA PRO A 217 6.20 -24.91 2.46
C PRO A 217 7.25 -25.63 3.33
N GLU A 218 8.30 -26.18 2.71
CA GLU A 218 9.37 -26.88 3.43
C GLU A 218 10.19 -25.94 4.33
N SER A 219 10.38 -24.69 3.89
CA SER A 219 11.07 -23.65 4.66
C SER A 219 10.18 -23.07 5.75
N ALA A 220 8.87 -22.94 5.50
CA ALA A 220 7.89 -22.53 6.51
C ALA A 220 7.80 -23.54 7.66
N LEU A 221 7.83 -24.85 7.36
CA LEU A 221 7.87 -25.92 8.38
C LEU A 221 9.12 -25.86 9.27
N ARG A 222 10.21 -25.24 8.79
CA ARG A 222 11.44 -24.99 9.56
C ARG A 222 11.39 -23.67 10.34
N GLY A 223 10.21 -23.06 10.47
CA GLY A 223 9.99 -21.82 11.21
C GLY A 223 10.43 -20.55 10.47
N ARG A 224 10.72 -20.62 9.16
CA ARG A 224 11.07 -19.42 8.39
C ARG A 224 9.83 -18.71 7.89
N ASN A 225 9.80 -17.39 8.04
CA ASN A 225 8.75 -16.53 7.50
C ASN A 225 9.35 -15.43 6.61
N ALA A 226 8.50 -14.74 5.85
CA ALA A 226 8.93 -13.70 4.92
C ALA A 226 9.67 -12.54 5.63
N GLN A 227 9.25 -12.19 6.84
CA GLN A 227 9.84 -11.10 7.62
C GLN A 227 11.29 -11.43 8.02
N THR A 228 11.52 -12.57 8.67
CA THR A 228 12.86 -13.00 9.08
C THR A 228 13.79 -13.23 7.87
N MET A 229 13.25 -13.71 6.74
CA MET A 229 14.05 -13.81 5.51
C MET A 229 14.48 -12.45 4.99
N LEU A 230 13.58 -11.48 5.02
CA LEU A 230 13.88 -10.14 4.56
C LEU A 230 14.87 -9.43 5.49
N GLU A 231 14.75 -9.60 6.81
CA GLU A 231 15.73 -9.12 7.80
C GLU A 231 17.13 -9.66 7.48
N ASN A 232 17.26 -10.97 7.23
CA ASN A 232 18.54 -11.58 6.83
C ASN A 232 19.06 -11.00 5.50
N LEU A 233 18.19 -10.81 4.51
CA LEU A 233 18.58 -10.23 3.21
C LEU A 233 19.07 -8.78 3.35
N LEU A 234 18.49 -8.00 4.27
CA LEU A 234 18.94 -6.63 4.54
C LEU A 234 20.33 -6.58 5.18
N GLU A 235 20.73 -7.62 5.91
CA GLU A 235 22.07 -7.78 6.47
C GLU A 235 23.08 -8.31 5.43
N GLU A 236 22.68 -9.26 4.59
CA GLU A 236 23.54 -9.91 3.59
C GLU A 236 23.84 -9.01 2.39
N VAL A 237 22.83 -8.29 1.89
CA VAL A 237 22.99 -7.41 0.74
C VAL A 237 23.69 -6.13 1.21
N LYS A 238 24.98 -6.01 0.88
CA LYS A 238 25.77 -4.83 1.21
C LYS A 238 25.51 -3.68 0.26
N LEU A 239 25.45 -2.46 0.79
CA LEU A 239 25.59 -1.24 0.00
C LEU A 239 26.97 -1.26 -0.66
N ASP A 240 27.01 -1.13 -1.98
CA ASP A 240 28.26 -0.94 -2.70
C ASP A 240 28.52 0.57 -2.76
N ILE A 241 29.47 1.05 -1.96
CA ILE A 241 29.73 2.48 -1.79
C ILE A 241 30.75 2.98 -2.83
N GLY A 242 31.13 2.14 -3.81
CA GLY A 242 32.26 2.40 -4.69
C GLY A 242 33.59 2.41 -3.94
N GLU A 243 34.69 2.25 -4.65
CA GLU A 243 36.00 2.60 -4.08
C GLU A 243 36.10 4.13 -4.04
N PHE A 244 36.32 4.71 -2.86
CA PHE A 244 36.75 6.09 -2.77
C PHE A 244 38.12 6.17 -3.46
N ASP A 245 38.17 6.77 -4.65
CA ASP A 245 39.44 7.17 -5.27
C ASP A 245 40.16 8.09 -4.27
N GLN A 246 41.15 7.53 -3.58
CA GLN A 246 42.09 8.31 -2.78
C GLN A 246 42.99 9.05 -3.77
N ALA A 247 42.60 10.29 -4.09
CA ALA A 247 43.46 11.26 -4.75
C ALA A 247 44.52 11.80 -3.78
#